data_AF-A0A0K8RBJ0-F1
#
_entry.id   AF-A0A0K8RBJ0-F1
#
_cell.length_a   1.000
_cell.length_b   1.000
_cell.length_c   1.000
_cell.angle_alpha   90.00
_cell.angle_beta   90.00
_cell.angle_gamma   90.00
#
_symmetry.space_group_name_H-M   'P 1'
#
loop_
_entity.id
_entity.type
_entity.pdbx_description
1 polymer ?
#
loop_
_entity_poly.entity_id
_entity_poly.type
_entity_poly.pdbx_seq_one_letter_code
_entity_poly.pdbx_strand_id
1 'polypeptide(L)'
;MKPPCMHQQQSYIWKNTLHRRKKIKALNMVRNIETQLVTLVNKNPWMNTRARDIAKERIKKINLRIGYDDFFVNMTYLNKLYTYVNKTSFRQDTPFIEIYHELHKNQELTFMNMLRTRESKYDYRFGPFLTHGYYDAHRNILIFQAASLQGRLSEERIPKSFILV
;
A
#
# COMPACT_ATOMS: atom_id res chain seq x y z
N MET A 1 -3.05 28.35 -20.02
CA MET A 1 -2.63 27.70 -18.76
C MET A 1 -1.79 26.47 -19.11
N LYS A 2 -0.51 26.43 -18.72
CA LYS A 2 0.31 25.21 -18.87
C LYS A 2 -0.23 24.14 -17.89
N PRO A 3 -0.46 22.89 -18.32
CA PRO A 3 -0.87 21.83 -17.40
C PRO A 3 0.22 21.65 -16.33
N PRO A 4 -0.17 21.45 -15.06
CA PRO A 4 0.79 21.18 -14.01
C PRO A 4 1.57 19.91 -14.36
N CYS A 5 2.90 19.97 -14.16
CA CYS A 5 3.79 18.87 -14.48
C CYS A 5 3.34 17.60 -13.71
N MET A 6 3.47 16.41 -14.31
CA MET A 6 2.95 15.12 -13.79
C MET A 6 3.30 14.87 -12.29
N HIS A 7 4.44 15.39 -11.84
CA HIS A 7 4.91 15.35 -10.45
C HIS A 7 4.06 16.16 -9.46
N GLN A 8 3.58 17.34 -9.88
CA GLN A 8 2.67 18.15 -9.09
C GLN A 8 1.31 17.47 -8.97
N GLN A 9 0.85 16.80 -10.03
CA GLN A 9 -0.42 16.07 -10.02
C GLN A 9 -0.39 14.85 -9.09
N GLN A 10 0.66 14.02 -9.11
CA GLN A 10 0.74 12.84 -8.23
C GLN A 10 0.85 13.23 -6.74
N SER A 11 1.74 14.16 -6.39
CA SER A 11 1.85 14.66 -5.00
C SER A 11 0.56 15.32 -4.51
N TYR A 12 -0.14 16.02 -5.39
CA TYR A 12 -1.44 16.63 -5.12
C TYR A 12 -2.52 15.58 -4.86
N ILE A 13 -2.59 14.52 -5.67
CA ILE A 13 -3.50 13.39 -5.47
C ILE A 13 -3.22 12.74 -4.09
N TRP A 14 -1.96 12.42 -3.77
CA TRP A 14 -1.63 11.77 -2.49
C TRP A 14 -2.03 12.57 -1.26
N LYS A 15 -1.77 13.88 -1.27
CA LYS A 15 -2.12 14.78 -0.16
C LYS A 15 -3.63 14.98 -0.01
N ASN A 16 -4.38 14.91 -1.11
CA ASN A 16 -5.82 15.08 -1.10
C ASN A 16 -6.60 13.78 -0.81
N THR A 17 -6.03 12.61 -1.13
CA THR A 17 -6.70 11.32 -0.90
C THR A 17 -6.74 10.93 0.58
N LEU A 18 -5.66 11.13 1.35
CA LEU A 18 -5.62 10.76 2.78
C LEU A 18 -4.80 11.72 3.64
N HIS A 19 -5.48 12.52 4.46
CA HIS A 19 -4.80 13.35 5.47
C HIS A 19 -4.15 12.50 6.59
N ARG A 20 -3.02 12.98 7.13
CA ARG A 20 -2.24 12.34 8.21
C ARG A 20 -3.10 11.91 9.41
N ARG A 21 -4.08 12.73 9.81
CA ARG A 21 -5.01 12.40 10.91
C ARG A 21 -5.82 11.13 10.65
N LYS A 22 -6.28 10.93 9.40
CA LYS A 22 -7.06 9.75 8.98
C LYS A 22 -6.17 8.50 8.96
N LYS A 23 -4.92 8.60 8.52
CA LYS A 23 -3.92 7.52 8.59
C LYS A 23 -3.69 7.07 10.04
N ILE A 24 -3.56 8.00 10.98
CA ILE A 24 -3.41 7.69 12.42
C ILE A 24 -4.67 7.02 12.98
N LYS A 25 -5.87 7.53 12.65
CA LYS A 25 -7.14 6.93 13.08
C LYS A 25 -7.26 5.48 12.61
N ALA A 26 -6.96 5.21 11.34
CA ALA A 26 -6.96 3.85 10.78
C ALA A 26 -5.95 2.94 11.48
N LEU A 27 -4.73 3.43 11.73
CA LEU A 27 -3.69 2.68 12.46
C LEU A 27 -4.16 2.27 13.85
N ASN A 28 -4.78 3.19 14.60
CA ASN A 28 -5.31 2.89 15.93
C ASN A 28 -6.45 1.87 15.89
N MET A 29 -7.31 1.93 14.88
CA MET A 29 -8.38 0.93 14.70
C MET A 29 -7.81 -0.46 14.46
N VAL A 30 -6.82 -0.59 13.56
CA VAL A 30 -6.21 -1.90 13.28
C VAL A 30 -5.50 -2.46 14.51
N ARG A 31 -4.77 -1.63 15.28
CA ARG A 31 -4.14 -2.05 16.54
C ARG A 31 -5.14 -2.52 17.60
N ASN A 32 -6.31 -1.87 17.66
CA ASN A 32 -7.38 -2.33 18.54
C ASN A 32 -7.91 -3.71 18.08
N ILE A 33 -8.09 -3.92 16.78
CA ILE A 33 -8.50 -5.21 16.22
C ILE A 33 -7.44 -6.30 16.53
N GLU A 34 -6.15 -6.01 16.38
CA GLU A 34 -5.07 -6.93 16.74
C GLU A 34 -5.14 -7.34 18.21
N THR A 35 -5.38 -6.39 19.11
CA THR A 35 -5.50 -6.63 20.55
C THR A 35 -6.71 -7.51 20.88
N GLN A 36 -7.86 -7.23 20.24
CA GLN A 36 -9.06 -8.05 20.40
C GLN A 36 -8.87 -9.44 19.81
N LEU A 37 -8.20 -9.57 18.66
CA LEU A 37 -7.92 -10.86 18.04
C LEU A 37 -7.03 -11.73 18.94
N VAL A 38 -5.99 -11.16 19.57
CA VAL A 38 -5.18 -11.86 20.57
C VAL A 38 -6.04 -12.35 21.75
N THR A 39 -7.00 -11.54 22.19
CA THR A 39 -7.92 -11.91 23.27
C THR A 39 -8.82 -13.08 22.87
N LEU A 40 -9.35 -13.06 21.64
CA LEU A 40 -10.15 -14.15 21.09
C LEU A 40 -9.35 -15.44 20.97
N VAL A 41 -8.10 -15.37 20.48
CA VAL A 41 -7.18 -16.52 20.42
C VAL A 41 -6.92 -17.11 21.80
N ASN A 42 -6.75 -16.28 22.84
CA ASN A 42 -6.53 -16.78 24.20
C ASN A 42 -7.73 -17.54 24.76
N LYS A 43 -8.95 -17.03 24.52
CA LYS A 43 -10.21 -17.61 25.01
C LYS A 43 -10.70 -18.80 24.19
N ASN A 44 -10.01 -19.12 23.10
CA ASN A 44 -10.44 -20.13 22.15
C ASN A 44 -10.27 -21.55 22.72
N PRO A 45 -11.36 -22.32 22.92
CA PRO A 45 -11.29 -23.64 23.52
C PRO A 45 -10.78 -24.73 22.57
N TRP A 46 -10.83 -24.53 21.25
CA TRP A 46 -10.40 -25.55 20.29
C TRP A 46 -8.89 -25.54 20.03
N MET A 47 -8.19 -24.47 20.44
CA MET A 47 -6.74 -24.36 20.28
C MET A 47 -5.99 -24.84 21.53
N ASN A 48 -5.07 -25.79 21.34
CA ASN A 48 -4.12 -26.15 22.40
C ASN A 48 -3.15 -24.98 22.71
N THR A 49 -2.44 -25.06 23.84
CA THR A 49 -1.54 -24.00 24.31
C THR A 49 -0.47 -23.62 23.28
N ARG A 50 0.18 -24.62 22.65
CA ARG A 50 1.21 -24.38 21.63
C ARG A 50 0.66 -23.62 20.41
N ALA A 51 -0.51 -24.01 19.91
CA ALA A 51 -1.16 -23.34 18.78
C ALA A 51 -1.53 -21.89 19.12
N ARG A 52 -2.03 -21.63 20.34
CA ARG A 52 -2.32 -20.27 20.82
C ARG A 52 -1.07 -19.41 20.86
N ASP A 53 0.04 -19.94 21.34
CA ASP A 53 1.30 -19.17 21.44
C ASP A 53 1.84 -18.80 20.05
N ILE A 54 1.83 -19.72 19.10
CA ILE A 54 2.22 -19.45 17.71
C ILE A 54 1.32 -18.39 17.08
N ALA A 55 -0.01 -18.51 17.25
CA ALA A 55 -0.97 -17.56 16.72
C ALA A 55 -0.79 -16.15 17.30
N LYS A 56 -0.60 -16.04 18.63
CA LYS A 56 -0.34 -14.75 19.29
C LYS A 56 0.93 -14.09 18.77
N GLU A 57 2.02 -14.84 18.68
CA GLU A 57 3.29 -14.31 18.19
C GLU A 57 3.18 -13.86 16.73
N ARG A 58 2.42 -14.59 15.91
CA ARG A 58 2.16 -14.19 14.53
C ARG A 58 1.34 -12.90 14.45
N ILE A 59 0.28 -12.75 15.25
CA ILE A 59 -0.56 -11.54 15.30
C ILE A 59 0.25 -10.33 15.75
N LYS A 60 1.03 -10.46 16.84
CA LYS A 60 1.87 -9.37 17.36
C LYS A 60 2.94 -8.89 16.37
N LYS A 61 3.33 -9.75 15.44
CA LYS A 61 4.34 -9.48 14.40
C LYS A 61 3.72 -9.08 13.06
N ILE A 62 2.41 -8.85 12.99
CA ILE A 62 1.79 -8.33 11.76
C ILE A 62 2.38 -6.94 11.48
N ASN A 63 2.86 -6.77 10.26
CA ASN A 63 3.35 -5.48 9.79
C ASN A 63 2.21 -4.74 9.06
N LEU A 64 1.96 -3.49 9.44
CA LEU A 64 0.84 -2.69 8.93
C LEU A 64 1.32 -1.68 7.89
N ARG A 65 0.77 -1.76 6.68
CA ARG A 65 0.94 -0.73 5.64
C ARG A 65 -0.40 -0.04 5.41
N ILE A 66 -0.51 1.22 5.85
CA ILE A 66 -1.77 1.98 5.83
C ILE A 66 -1.64 3.24 4.98
N GLY A 67 -2.57 3.41 4.03
CA GLY A 67 -2.64 4.55 3.13
C GLY A 67 -1.69 4.39 1.95
N TYR A 68 -0.61 5.16 1.99
CA TYR A 68 0.49 5.10 1.04
C TYR A 68 1.81 5.07 1.81
N ASP A 69 2.81 4.43 1.22
CA ASP A 69 4.17 4.45 1.73
C ASP A 69 4.88 5.75 1.36
N ASP A 70 5.81 6.17 2.20
CA ASP A 70 6.50 7.46 2.05
C ASP A 70 7.37 7.51 0.79
N PHE A 71 7.73 6.38 0.20
CA PHE A 71 8.46 6.36 -1.06
C PHE A 71 7.61 6.83 -2.25
N PHE A 72 6.27 6.75 -2.20
CA PHE A 72 5.41 7.26 -3.28
C PHE A 72 5.47 8.78 -3.43
N VAL A 73 5.93 9.49 -2.39
CA VAL A 73 6.19 10.94 -2.44
C VAL A 73 7.67 11.26 -2.64
N ASN A 74 8.54 10.24 -2.74
CA ASN A 74 9.97 10.41 -2.96
C ASN A 74 10.30 10.38 -4.47
N MET A 75 10.69 11.53 -4.99
CA MET A 75 11.02 11.72 -6.41
C MET A 75 12.24 10.91 -6.88
N THR A 76 13.24 10.74 -6.01
CA THR A 76 14.42 9.90 -6.31
C THR A 76 13.99 8.46 -6.55
N TYR A 77 13.02 7.98 -5.77
CA TYR A 77 12.48 6.63 -5.91
C TYR A 77 11.66 6.48 -7.20
N LEU A 78 10.76 7.42 -7.51
CA LEU A 78 9.99 7.39 -8.76
C LEU A 78 10.91 7.40 -9.99
N ASN A 79 12.02 8.14 -9.94
CA ASN A 79 13.03 8.10 -10.99
C ASN A 79 13.70 6.73 -11.11
N LYS A 80 13.98 6.04 -9.99
CA LYS A 80 14.50 4.67 -9.99
C LYS A 80 13.49 3.68 -10.60
N LEU A 81 12.20 3.85 -10.34
CA LEU A 81 11.16 2.94 -10.86
C LEU A 81 11.06 2.95 -12.40
N TYR A 82 11.31 4.11 -13.00
CA TYR A 82 11.25 4.32 -14.46
C TYR A 82 12.64 4.56 -15.06
N THR A 83 13.66 3.87 -14.52
CA THR A 83 15.07 4.05 -14.96
C THR A 83 15.26 3.70 -16.43
N TYR A 84 14.56 2.68 -16.93
CA TYR A 84 14.74 2.18 -18.30
C TYR A 84 13.78 2.80 -19.30
N VAL A 85 12.86 3.66 -18.86
CA VAL A 85 11.91 4.35 -19.74
C VAL A 85 12.61 5.54 -20.36
N ASN A 86 12.62 5.62 -21.70
CA ASN A 86 13.07 6.83 -22.37
C ASN A 86 11.98 7.92 -22.33
N LYS A 87 12.01 8.72 -21.25
CA LYS A 87 10.98 9.74 -20.97
C LYS A 87 10.89 10.84 -22.04
N THR A 88 11.96 11.10 -22.79
CA THR A 88 11.97 12.12 -23.85
C THR A 88 11.38 11.63 -25.16
N SER A 89 11.15 10.32 -25.31
CA SER A 89 10.50 9.72 -26.47
C SER A 89 9.00 9.97 -26.54
N PHE A 90 8.36 10.22 -25.39
CA PHE A 90 6.92 10.37 -25.33
C PHE A 90 6.48 11.78 -25.71
N ARG A 91 5.59 11.85 -26.68
CA ARG A 91 4.89 13.05 -27.15
C ARG A 91 3.39 12.84 -27.00
N GLN A 92 2.62 13.91 -27.19
CA GLN A 92 1.16 13.86 -27.02
C GLN A 92 0.48 12.92 -28.04
N ASP A 93 1.11 12.73 -29.20
CA ASP A 93 0.69 11.87 -30.31
C ASP A 93 1.32 10.47 -30.29
N THR A 94 2.14 10.13 -29.28
CA THR A 94 2.75 8.80 -29.19
C THR A 94 1.67 7.71 -29.10
N PRO A 95 1.70 6.70 -29.99
CA PRO A 95 0.76 5.60 -29.95
C PRO A 95 0.80 4.85 -28.61
N PHE A 96 -0.38 4.42 -28.14
CA PHE A 96 -0.50 3.63 -26.91
C PHE A 96 0.43 2.42 -26.89
N ILE A 97 0.60 1.74 -28.04
CA ILE A 97 1.43 0.54 -28.14
C ILE A 97 2.91 0.82 -27.82
N GLU A 98 3.43 1.98 -28.21
CA GLU A 98 4.81 2.38 -27.92
C GLU A 98 5.00 2.68 -26.43
N ILE A 99 4.03 3.39 -25.84
CA ILE A 99 4.02 3.67 -24.40
C ILE A 99 3.96 2.34 -23.62
N TYR A 100 3.05 1.46 -24.00
CA TYR A 100 2.88 0.15 -23.39
C TYR A 100 4.16 -0.68 -23.50
N HIS A 101 4.76 -0.76 -24.69
CA HIS A 101 6.01 -1.49 -24.92
C HIS A 101 7.14 -0.99 -24.02
N GLU A 102 7.37 0.33 -23.95
CA GLU A 102 8.42 0.91 -23.10
C GLU A 102 8.18 0.65 -21.60
N LEU A 103 6.93 0.75 -21.14
CA LEU A 103 6.59 0.46 -19.75
C LEU A 103 6.79 -1.03 -19.40
N HIS A 104 6.37 -1.94 -20.28
CA HIS A 104 6.57 -3.38 -20.11
C HIS A 104 8.05 -3.73 -20.11
N LYS A 105 8.81 -3.21 -21.06
CA LYS A 105 10.27 -3.39 -21.12
C LYS A 105 10.95 -2.91 -19.82
N ASN A 106 10.55 -1.75 -19.29
CA ASN A 106 11.07 -1.27 -18.02
C ASN A 106 10.75 -2.21 -16.85
N GLN A 107 9.54 -2.76 -16.80
CA GLN A 107 9.15 -3.73 -15.77
C GLN A 107 9.99 -5.01 -15.85
N GLU A 108 10.15 -5.59 -17.05
CA GLU A 108 10.94 -6.80 -17.27
C GLU A 108 12.40 -6.59 -16.88
N LEU A 109 13.04 -5.51 -17.35
CA LEU A 109 14.44 -5.21 -17.01
C LEU A 109 14.62 -4.98 -15.50
N THR A 110 13.67 -4.31 -14.86
CA THR A 110 13.67 -4.11 -13.41
C THR A 110 13.55 -5.44 -12.68
N PHE A 111 12.63 -6.31 -13.11
CA PHE A 111 12.44 -7.65 -12.54
C PHE A 111 13.71 -8.50 -12.67
N MET A 112 14.32 -8.55 -13.85
CA MET A 112 15.56 -9.30 -14.08
C MET A 112 16.71 -8.77 -13.22
N ASN A 113 16.82 -7.46 -13.03
CA ASN A 113 17.85 -6.89 -12.16
C ASN A 113 17.62 -7.24 -10.68
N MET A 114 16.36 -7.36 -10.23
CA MET A 114 16.04 -7.75 -8.84
C MET A 114 16.47 -9.18 -8.51
N LEU A 115 16.53 -10.08 -9.50
CA LEU A 115 17.04 -11.45 -9.31
C LEU A 115 18.48 -11.46 -8.79
N ARG A 116 19.29 -10.46 -9.15
CA ARG A 116 20.69 -10.35 -8.74
C ARG A 116 20.87 -9.71 -7.36
N THR A 117 19.98 -8.81 -6.95
CA THR A 117 20.25 -7.90 -5.84
C THR A 117 19.69 -8.36 -4.48
N ARG A 118 18.94 -9.48 -4.41
CA ARG A 118 18.16 -9.90 -3.21
C ARG A 118 17.30 -8.77 -2.61
N GLU A 119 17.11 -7.65 -3.32
CA GLU A 119 16.37 -6.50 -2.84
C GLU A 119 14.88 -6.85 -2.84
N SER A 120 14.42 -7.55 -1.80
CA SER A 120 13.00 -7.78 -1.56
C SER A 120 12.32 -6.54 -0.97
N LYS A 121 12.82 -5.34 -1.25
CA LYS A 121 12.48 -4.18 -0.42
C LYS A 121 11.07 -3.65 -0.72
N TYR A 122 10.53 -3.93 -1.91
CA TYR A 122 9.22 -3.40 -2.31
C TYR A 122 8.37 -4.40 -3.05
N ASP A 123 7.09 -4.37 -2.71
CA ASP A 123 6.05 -5.14 -3.36
C ASP A 123 5.31 -4.24 -4.35
N TYR A 124 5.72 -4.28 -5.62
CA TYR A 124 5.14 -3.48 -6.71
C TYR A 124 3.68 -3.86 -7.03
N ARG A 125 3.16 -4.95 -6.45
CA ARG A 125 1.80 -5.44 -6.68
C ARG A 125 0.73 -4.48 -6.14
N PHE A 126 1.09 -3.59 -5.20
CA PHE A 126 0.12 -2.79 -4.45
C PHE A 126 0.44 -1.29 -4.54
N GLY A 127 -0.04 -0.64 -5.60
CA GLY A 127 -0.11 0.83 -5.67
C GLY A 127 -1.36 1.32 -4.92
N PRO A 128 -1.32 2.46 -4.22
CA PRO A 128 -2.26 2.88 -3.15
C PRO A 128 -3.70 3.27 -3.60
N PHE A 129 -4.07 2.93 -4.83
CA PHE A 129 -5.40 3.20 -5.41
C PHE A 129 -6.34 2.02 -5.31
N LEU A 130 -5.91 0.88 -4.75
CA LEU A 130 -6.83 -0.24 -4.55
C LEU A 130 -7.81 0.09 -3.41
N THR A 131 -9.06 -0.24 -3.66
CA THR A 131 -10.20 0.06 -2.77
C THR A 131 -10.44 -1.03 -1.73
N HIS A 132 -9.59 -2.06 -1.68
CA HIS A 132 -9.69 -3.19 -0.76
C HIS A 132 -8.44 -3.35 0.11
N GLY A 133 -8.59 -4.07 1.22
CA GLY A 133 -7.47 -4.53 2.04
C GLY A 133 -6.89 -5.87 1.55
N TYR A 134 -5.62 -6.12 1.82
CA TYR A 134 -4.92 -7.35 1.42
C TYR A 134 -4.00 -7.84 2.53
N TYR A 135 -3.89 -9.16 2.71
CA TYR A 135 -2.95 -9.78 3.64
C TYR A 135 -1.95 -10.69 2.90
N ASP A 136 -0.66 -10.39 3.04
CA ASP A 136 0.44 -11.25 2.57
C ASP A 136 0.85 -12.22 3.68
N ALA A 137 0.44 -13.49 3.55
CA ALA A 137 0.77 -14.52 4.53
C ALA A 137 2.27 -14.85 4.59
N HIS A 138 3.00 -14.73 3.49
CA HIS A 138 4.44 -15.02 3.47
C HIS A 138 5.22 -13.95 4.23
N ARG A 139 4.87 -12.68 4.04
CA ARG A 139 5.55 -11.55 4.68
C ARG A 139 4.91 -11.11 6.01
N ASN A 140 3.76 -11.68 6.36
CA ASN A 140 2.93 -11.28 7.50
C ASN A 140 2.57 -9.78 7.46
N ILE A 141 2.21 -9.27 6.28
CA ILE A 141 1.89 -7.85 6.08
C ILE A 141 0.39 -7.69 5.80
N LEU A 142 -0.27 -6.81 6.57
CA LEU A 142 -1.63 -6.37 6.31
C LEU A 142 -1.60 -4.97 5.68
N ILE A 143 -2.24 -4.85 4.50
CA ILE A 143 -2.19 -3.65 3.66
C ILE A 143 -3.61 -3.08 3.55
N PHE A 144 -3.77 -1.81 3.94
CA PHE A 144 -4.96 -1.01 3.66
C PHE A 144 -4.53 0.25 2.94
N GLN A 145 -5.10 0.53 1.78
CA GLN A 145 -4.60 1.59 0.92
C GLN A 145 -5.40 2.88 1.07
N ALA A 146 -4.86 3.99 0.55
CA ALA A 146 -5.49 5.29 0.74
C ALA A 146 -6.92 5.33 0.20
N ALA A 147 -7.16 4.69 -0.96
CA ALA A 147 -8.50 4.62 -1.56
C ALA A 147 -9.48 3.77 -0.74
N SER A 148 -9.05 2.67 -0.12
CA SER A 148 -9.93 1.85 0.75
C SER A 148 -10.36 2.57 2.03
N LEU A 149 -9.67 3.66 2.40
CA LEU A 149 -9.95 4.47 3.58
C LEU A 149 -10.79 5.72 3.26
N GLN A 150 -10.99 6.02 1.97
CA GLN A 150 -11.79 7.15 1.52
C GLN A 150 -13.30 6.85 1.74
N GLY A 151 -14.10 7.87 2.06
CA GLY A 151 -15.52 7.73 2.42
C GLY A 151 -15.73 7.42 3.91
N ARG A 152 -15.50 6.16 4.33
CA ARG A 152 -15.88 5.68 5.67
C ARG A 152 -15.07 6.28 6.82
N LEU A 153 -13.79 6.59 6.58
CA LEU A 153 -12.94 7.29 7.55
C LEU A 153 -12.84 8.78 7.27
N SER A 154 -13.38 9.26 6.14
CA SER A 154 -13.28 10.67 5.79
C SER A 154 -14.28 11.55 6.50
N GLU A 155 -15.40 11.00 6.95
CA GLU A 155 -16.45 11.74 7.64
C GLU A 155 -16.31 11.57 9.15
N GLU A 156 -16.10 12.68 9.86
CA GLU A 156 -16.03 12.70 11.33
C GLU A 156 -17.37 12.33 11.98
N ARG A 157 -18.47 12.43 11.22
CA ARG A 157 -19.85 12.24 11.69
C ARG A 157 -20.33 10.79 11.62
N ILE A 158 -19.59 9.88 10.99
CA ILE A 158 -19.98 8.47 10.91
C ILE A 158 -19.77 7.81 12.28
N PRO A 159 -20.82 7.20 12.88
CA PRO A 159 -20.69 6.48 14.14
C PRO A 159 -19.68 5.34 14.01
N LYS A 160 -18.94 5.05 15.09
CA LYS A 160 -17.89 4.02 15.10
C LYS A 160 -18.39 2.64 14.63
N SER A 161 -19.66 2.31 14.88
CA SER A 161 -20.30 1.06 14.44
C SER A 161 -20.30 0.89 12.91
N PHE A 162 -20.45 1.97 12.14
CA PHE A 162 -20.49 1.92 10.67
C PHE A 162 -19.11 1.88 10.01
N ILE A 163 -18.04 2.12 10.77
CA ILE A 163 -16.67 2.14 10.25
C ILE A 163 -16.10 0.72 10.06
N LEU A 164 -16.66 -0.27 10.77
CA LEU A 164 -16.11 -1.63 10.89
C LEU A 164 -16.98 -2.75 10.27
N VAL A 165 -18.04 -2.41 9.52
CA VAL A 165 -18.91 -3.37 8.83
C VAL A 165 -18.56 -3.49 7.35
#